data_AF-A0A8I0IHI8-F1
#
_entry.id   AF-A0A8I0IHI8-F1
#
_cell.length_a   1.000
_cell.length_b   1.000
_cell.length_c   1.000
_cell.angle_alpha   90.00
_cell.angle_beta   90.00
_cell.angle_gamma   90.00
#
_symmetry.space_group_name_H-M   'P 1'
#
loop_
_entity.id
_entity.type
_entity.pdbx_description
1 polymer ?
#
loop_
_entity_poly.entity_id
_entity_poly.type
_entity_poly.pdbx_seq_one_letter_code
_entity_poly.pdbx_strand_id
1 'polypeptide(L)'
;MTVVAYVVGALFAFAGLASVIRIVRGPSILDRMIASDMLLTTLICVLAADMVFNGHTRTIPVILGLALTAVLGSITVARYVSKQDPS
;
A
#
# COMPACT_ATOMS: atom_id res chain seq x y z
N MET A 1 24.98 -0.57 5.24
CA MET A 1 23.64 0.00 5.52
C MET A 1 23.17 0.96 4.44
N THR A 2 24.04 1.83 3.90
CA THR A 2 23.72 2.76 2.80
C THR A 2 23.27 2.08 1.50
N VAL A 3 24.00 1.07 1.01
CA VAL A 3 23.62 0.36 -0.23
C VAL A 3 22.24 -0.30 -0.10
N VAL A 4 21.96 -0.93 1.05
CA VAL A 4 20.66 -1.56 1.34
C VAL A 4 19.55 -0.51 1.34
N ALA A 5 19.77 0.66 1.96
CA ALA A 5 18.80 1.75 1.98
C ALA A 5 18.47 2.26 0.56
N TYR A 6 19.47 2.39 -0.31
CA TYR A 6 19.24 2.78 -1.71
C TYR A 6 18.45 1.72 -2.50
N VAL A 7 18.77 0.44 -2.33
CA VAL A 7 18.05 -0.66 -3.02
C VAL A 7 16.60 -0.73 -2.55
N VAL A 8 16.37 -0.67 -1.22
CA VAL A 8 15.03 -0.70 -0.64
C VAL A 8 14.23 0.54 -1.07
N GLY A 9 14.85 1.72 -1.05
CA GLY A 9 14.23 2.96 -1.53
C GLY A 9 13.84 2.88 -3.01
N ALA A 10 14.71 2.34 -3.87
CA ALA A 10 14.42 2.16 -5.30
C ALA A 10 13.27 1.17 -5.53
N LEU A 11 13.23 0.06 -4.79
CA LEU A 11 12.13 -0.91 -4.85
C LEU A 11 10.79 -0.30 -4.43
N PHE A 12 10.76 0.47 -3.33
CA PHE A 12 9.54 1.15 -2.91
C PHE A 12 9.10 2.26 -3.89
N ALA A 13 10.05 3.01 -4.45
CA ALA A 13 9.75 4.00 -5.47
C ALA A 13 9.13 3.33 -6.71
N PHE A 14 9.68 2.20 -7.15
CA PHE A 14 9.13 1.43 -8.26
C PHE A 14 7.74 0.87 -7.95
N ALA A 15 7.54 0.30 -6.75
CA ALA A 15 6.23 -0.21 -6.31
C ALA A 15 5.16 0.90 -6.22
N GLY A 16 5.54 2.07 -5.70
CA GLY A 16 4.67 3.25 -5.65
C GLY A 16 4.31 3.74 -7.05
N LEU A 17 5.29 3.86 -7.95
CA LEU A 17 5.07 4.28 -9.33
C LEU A 17 4.16 3.30 -10.07
N ALA A 18 4.42 2.00 -9.93
CA ALA A 18 3.60 0.95 -10.55
C ALA A 18 2.15 0.99 -10.04
N SER A 19 1.96 1.18 -8.73
CA SER A 19 0.63 1.34 -8.12
C SER A 19 -0.10 2.56 -8.70
N VAL A 20 0.55 3.72 -8.77
CA VAL A 20 -0.04 4.94 -9.34
C VAL A 20 -0.41 4.76 -10.81
N ILE A 21 0.48 4.15 -11.61
CA ILE A 21 0.21 3.88 -13.03
C ILE A 21 -1.05 3.01 -13.18
N ARG A 22 -1.22 2.00 -12.32
CA ARG A 22 -2.38 1.12 -12.32
C ARG A 22 -3.66 1.82 -11.87
N ILE A 23 -3.59 2.71 -10.87
CA ILE A 23 -4.74 3.54 -10.45
C ILE A 23 -5.25 4.39 -11.63
N VAL A 24 -4.36 4.98 -12.43
CA VAL A 24 -4.75 5.87 -13.53
C VAL A 24 -5.22 5.09 -14.76
N ARG A 25 -4.50 4.03 -15.14
CA ARG A 25 -4.79 3.26 -16.37
C ARG A 25 -5.82 2.15 -16.18
N GLY A 26 -6.20 1.81 -14.95
CA GLY A 26 -7.15 0.75 -14.65
C GLY A 26 -8.51 0.98 -15.32
N PRO A 27 -8.99 0.06 -16.19
CA PRO A 27 -10.31 0.16 -16.83
C PRO A 27 -11.44 -0.26 -15.88
N SER A 28 -11.14 -1.10 -14.88
CA SER A 28 -12.10 -1.55 -13.87
C SER A 28 -12.00 -0.74 -12.58
N ILE A 29 -13.14 -0.33 -12.02
CA ILE A 29 -13.23 0.35 -10.72
C ILE A 29 -12.59 -0.52 -9.61
N LEU A 30 -12.73 -1.85 -9.74
CA LEU A 30 -12.13 -2.81 -8.83
C LEU A 30 -10.59 -2.76 -8.86
N ASP A 31 -10.00 -2.67 -10.05
CA ASP A 31 -8.55 -2.61 -10.24
C ASP A 31 -7.97 -1.32 -9.64
N ARG A 32 -8.70 -0.21 -9.76
CA ARG A 32 -8.31 1.07 -9.14
C ARG A 32 -8.35 1.00 -7.61
N MET A 33 -9.37 0.36 -7.03
CA MET A 33 -9.44 0.17 -5.57
C MET A 33 -8.29 -0.71 -5.06
N ILE A 34 -8.02 -1.84 -5.72
CA ILE A 34 -6.91 -2.73 -5.34
C ILE A 34 -5.57 -2.01 -5.47
N ALA A 35 -5.37 -1.23 -6.54
CA ALA A 35 -4.14 -0.47 -6.72
C ALA A 35 -3.96 0.62 -5.63
N SER A 36 -5.05 1.21 -5.14
CA SER A 36 -4.99 2.17 -4.01
C SER A 36 -4.63 1.50 -2.68
N ASP A 37 -5.14 0.29 -2.42
CA ASP A 37 -4.80 -0.50 -1.23
C ASP A 37 -3.32 -0.95 -1.26
N MET A 38 -2.84 -1.34 -2.43
CA MET A 38 -1.43 -1.67 -2.65
C MET A 38 -0.51 -0.46 -2.45
N LEU A 39 -0.93 0.73 -2.88
CA LEU A 39 -0.19 1.98 -2.63
C LEU A 39 -0.12 2.27 -1.12
N LEU A 40 -1.26 2.14 -0.41
CA LEU A 40 -1.32 2.35 1.04
C LEU A 40 -0.39 1.37 1.79
N THR A 41 -0.40 0.10 1.40
CA THR A 41 0.49 -0.93 1.95
C THR A 41 1.97 -0.61 1.69
N THR A 42 2.28 -0.13 0.49
CA THR A 42 3.65 0.31 0.15
C THR A 42 4.09 1.46 1.06
N LEU A 43 3.20 2.42 1.33
CA LEU A 43 3.50 3.55 2.22
C LEU A 43 3.78 3.09 3.66
N ILE A 44 3.02 2.11 4.15
CA ILE A 44 3.27 1.48 5.45
C ILE A 44 4.67 0.87 5.51
N CYS A 45 5.07 0.14 4.47
CA CYS A 45 6.40 -0.47 4.41
C CYS A 45 7.53 0.57 4.36
N VAL A 46 7.32 1.68 3.64
CA VAL A 46 8.30 2.80 3.60
C VAL A 46 8.49 3.40 4.99
N LEU A 47 7.39 3.67 5.72
CA LEU A 47 7.46 4.21 7.08
C LEU A 47 8.09 3.22 8.07
N ALA A 48 7.81 1.92 7.89
CA ALA A 48 8.43 0.87 8.70
C ALA A 48 9.94 0.79 8.45
N ALA A 49 10.37 0.87 7.18
CA ALA A 49 11.78 0.91 6.82
C ALA A 49 12.46 2.16 7.39
N ASP A 50 11.83 3.33 7.33
CA ASP A 50 12.34 4.57 7.93
C ASP A 50 12.56 4.42 9.44
N MET A 51 11.63 3.80 10.18
CA MET A 51 11.82 3.52 11.62
C MET A 51 13.04 2.64 11.87
N VAL A 52 13.25 1.61 11.06
CA VAL A 52 14.38 0.68 11.21
C VAL A 52 15.70 1.39 10.94
N PHE A 53 15.75 2.26 9.91
CA PHE A 53 16.96 3.01 9.58
C PHE A 53 17.26 4.13 10.58
N ASN A 54 16.24 4.85 11.04
CA ASN A 54 16.39 5.99 11.95
C ASN A 54 16.43 5.56 13.43
N GLY A 55 16.03 4.34 13.77
CA GLY A 55 16.04 3.84 15.15
C GLY A 55 14.98 4.47 16.07
N HIS A 56 13.87 4.94 15.51
CA HIS A 56 12.80 5.60 16.27
C HIS A 56 11.46 4.87 16.09
N THR A 57 10.58 4.96 17.08
CA THR A 57 9.25 4.32 17.09
C THR A 57 8.08 5.31 17.06
N ARG A 58 8.36 6.60 16.78
CA ARG A 58 7.35 7.68 16.80
C ARG A 58 6.27 7.54 15.74
N THR A 59 6.57 6.83 14.65
CA THR A 59 5.65 6.59 13.52
C THR A 59 4.80 5.33 13.69
N ILE A 60 4.97 4.54 14.77
CA ILE A 60 4.14 3.36 15.05
C ILE A 60 2.63 3.70 15.05
N PRO A 61 2.14 4.76 15.71
CA PRO A 61 0.71 5.07 15.71
C PRO A 61 0.17 5.37 14.30
N VAL A 62 0.97 6.03 13.47
CA VAL A 62 0.62 6.35 12.08
C VAL A 62 0.52 5.08 11.25
N ILE A 63 1.53 4.20 11.34
CA ILE A 63 1.55 2.91 10.66
C ILE A 63 0.34 2.07 11.09
N LEU A 64 -0.01 2.07 12.37
CA LEU A 64 -1.17 1.34 12.89
C LEU A 64 -2.48 1.84 12.27
N GLY A 65 -2.68 3.16 12.21
CA GLY A 65 -3.87 3.75 11.58
C GLY A 65 -3.95 3.44 10.09
N LEU A 66 -2.83 3.50 9.38
CA LEU A 66 -2.75 3.14 7.96
C LEU A 66 -3.04 1.65 7.74
N ALA A 67 -2.52 0.76 8.60
CA ALA A 67 -2.74 -0.68 8.50
C ALA A 67 -4.22 -1.05 8.70
N LEU A 68 -4.88 -0.42 9.68
CA LEU A 68 -6.32 -0.57 9.86
C LEU A 68 -7.09 -0.10 8.63
N THR A 69 -6.69 1.04 8.06
CA THR A 69 -7.31 1.58 6.84
C THR A 69 -7.14 0.65 5.65
N ALA A 70 -5.96 0.04 5.47
CA ALA A 70 -5.70 -0.93 4.40
C ALA A 70 -6.58 -2.18 4.54
N VAL A 71 -6.67 -2.74 5.74
CA VAL A 71 -7.53 -3.90 6.02
C VAL A 71 -9.00 -3.59 5.70
N LEU A 72 -9.49 -2.41 6.10
CA LEU A 72 -10.86 -1.99 5.79
C LEU A 72 -11.08 -1.79 4.28
N GLY A 73 -10.09 -1.25 3.56
CA GLY A 73 -10.10 -1.13 2.10
C GLY A 73 -10.28 -2.49 1.42
N SER A 74 -9.45 -3.47 1.78
CA SER A 74 -9.50 -4.84 1.25
C SER A 74 -10.85 -5.53 1.52
N ILE A 75 -11.39 -5.41 2.74
CA ILE A 75 -12.69 -6.00 3.11
C ILE A 75 -13.83 -5.39 2.30
N THR A 76 -13.80 -4.07 2.09
CA THR A 76 -14.84 -3.36 1.33
C THR A 76 -14.87 -3.84 -0.12
N VAL A 77 -13.70 -4.00 -0.73
CA VAL A 77 -13.53 -4.52 -2.09
C VAL A 77 -14.05 -5.96 -2.18
N ALA A 78 -13.68 -6.83 -1.25
CA ALA A 78 -14.14 -8.22 -1.22
C ALA A 78 -15.67 -8.32 -1.16
N ARG A 79 -16.32 -7.51 -0.32
CA ARG A 79 -17.78 -7.48 -0.22
C ARG A 79 -18.46 -6.96 -1.48
N TYR A 80 -17.82 -6.03 -2.21
CA TYR A 80 -18.36 -5.51 -3.46
C TYR A 80 -18.33 -6.56 -4.57
N VAL A 81 -17.24 -7.34 -4.64
CA VAL A 81 -17.10 -8.46 -5.60
C VAL A 81 -18.13 -9.55 -5.34
N SER A 82 -18.32 -9.97 -4.09
CA SER A 82 -19.29 -11.02 -3.73
C SER A 82 -20.75 -10.66 -4.04
N LYS A 83 -21.06 -9.37 -4.25
CA LYS A 83 -22.42 -8.92 -4.61
C LYS A 83 -22.68 -8.95 -6.11
N GLN A 84 -21.64 -9.14 -6.94
CA GLN A 84 -21.76 -9.16 -8.40
C GLN A 84 -21.87 -10.57 -9.00
N ASP A 85 -21.78 -11.65 -8.23
CA ASP A 85 -22.09 -13.01 -8.72
C ASP A 85 -23.61 -13.17 -8.88
N PRO A 86 -24.14 -13.18 -10.11
CA PRO A 86 -25.54 -13.53 -10.35
C PRO A 86 -25.60 -15.05 -10.49
N SER A 87 -26.08 -15.73 -9.46
CA SER A 87 -26.55 -17.13 -9.59
C SER A 87 -27.86 -17.16 -10.34
#